data_AF-A0A2V5REM7-F1
#
_entry.id   AF-A0A2V5REM7-F1
#
_cell.length_a   1.000
_cell.length_b   1.000
_cell.length_c   1.000
_cell.angle_alpha   90.00
_cell.angle_beta   90.00
_cell.angle_gamma   90.00
#
_symmetry.space_group_name_H-M   'P 1'
#
loop_
_entity.id
_entity.type
_entity.pdbx_description
1 polymer ?
#
loop_
_entity_poly.entity_id
_entity_poly.type
_entity_poly.pdbx_seq_one_letter_code
_entity_poly.pdbx_strand_id
1 'polypeptide(L)'
;MKWLFVLLLALIIFGGAAWFGYNTFVKEEIAVKKEQRGEVTPPPAPDISLPEFQAAAQLRQDGKLTETRDALIAFVQKYPSGKHLDEARDLLGEVNIDILLSRYPSPEKIEYVVKPGDVLAKISRKLKTTPELIMRMNNLSGTMLHIGEHLLISHPDFSIVIQRKTNLVVLLNHGAFFKQYHVREAKLQPKQPA
;
A
#
# COMPACT_ATOMS: atom_id res chain seq x y z
N MET A 1 26.00 51.16 6.64
CA MET A 1 25.22 49.93 6.93
C MET A 1 23.74 50.19 7.30
N LYS A 2 23.39 51.24 8.06
CA LYS A 2 21.99 51.46 8.52
C LYS A 2 20.95 51.69 7.40
N TRP A 3 21.31 52.37 6.32
CA TRP A 3 20.41 52.61 5.16
C TRP A 3 20.09 51.35 4.35
N LEU A 4 20.99 50.37 4.36
CA LEU A 4 20.78 49.08 3.68
C LEU A 4 19.62 48.30 4.35
N PHE A 5 19.54 48.34 5.69
CA PHE A 5 18.46 47.71 6.44
C PHE A 5 17.10 48.38 6.20
N VAL A 6 17.07 49.70 6.05
CA VAL A 6 15.82 50.44 5.76
C VAL A 6 15.31 50.10 4.35
N LEU A 7 16.21 50.01 3.36
CA LEU A 7 15.84 49.57 2.01
C LEU A 7 15.32 48.12 1.98
N LEU A 8 15.95 47.23 2.75
CA LEU A 8 15.54 45.82 2.82
C LEU A 8 14.17 45.68 3.49
N LEU A 9 13.93 46.43 4.58
CA LEU A 9 12.62 46.47 5.25
C LEU A 9 11.53 47.01 4.31
N ALA A 10 11.82 48.09 3.57
CA ALA A 10 10.89 48.64 2.59
C ALA A 10 10.56 47.62 1.48
N LEU A 11 11.55 46.89 0.97
CA LEU A 11 11.35 45.88 -0.08
C LEU A 11 10.49 44.71 0.42
N ILE A 12 10.64 44.30 1.68
CA ILE A 12 9.77 43.28 2.30
C ILE A 12 8.34 43.78 2.46
N ILE A 13 8.15 45.02 2.93
CA ILE A 13 6.81 45.57 3.18
C ILE A 13 6.08 45.82 1.85
N PHE A 14 6.71 46.55 0.92
CA PHE A 14 6.11 46.86 -0.38
C PHE A 14 6.02 45.62 -1.27
N GLY A 15 7.03 44.74 -1.27
CA GLY A 15 7.01 43.48 -2.00
C GLY A 15 5.97 42.51 -1.45
N GLY A 16 5.83 42.42 -0.13
CA GLY A 16 4.79 41.63 0.53
C GLY A 16 3.39 42.15 0.24
N ALA A 17 3.17 43.47 0.29
CA ALA A 17 1.89 44.09 -0.05
C ALA A 17 1.53 43.91 -1.53
N ALA A 18 2.50 44.04 -2.44
CA ALA A 18 2.30 43.80 -3.86
C ALA A 18 2.01 42.32 -4.17
N TRP A 19 2.73 41.39 -3.53
CA TRP A 19 2.49 39.95 -3.66
C TRP A 19 1.11 39.56 -3.12
N PHE A 20 0.72 40.09 -1.97
CA PHE A 20 -0.59 39.87 -1.37
C PHE A 20 -1.69 40.39 -2.29
N GLY A 21 -1.61 41.65 -2.74
CA GLY A 21 -2.60 42.23 -3.64
C GLY A 21 -2.72 41.50 -4.98
N TYR A 22 -1.60 41.04 -5.54
CA TYR A 22 -1.61 40.21 -6.75
C TYR A 22 -2.29 38.86 -6.53
N ASN A 23 -1.99 38.18 -5.41
CA ASN A 23 -2.52 36.86 -5.13
C ASN A 23 -4.00 36.87 -4.70
N THR A 24 -4.46 37.93 -4.01
CA THR A 24 -5.87 38.03 -3.58
C THR A 24 -6.78 38.60 -4.65
N PHE A 25 -6.42 39.70 -5.32
CA PHE A 25 -7.35 40.40 -6.21
C PHE A 25 -7.09 40.10 -7.69
N VAL A 26 -5.84 40.20 -8.15
CA VAL A 26 -5.52 40.09 -9.59
C VAL A 26 -5.66 38.65 -10.07
N LYS A 27 -5.24 37.67 -9.26
CA LYS A 27 -5.35 36.24 -9.60
C LYS A 27 -6.80 35.79 -9.79
N GLU A 28 -7.71 36.26 -8.95
CA GLU A 28 -9.15 35.98 -9.09
C GLU A 28 -9.74 36.68 -10.31
N GLU A 29 -9.43 37.96 -10.56
CA GLU A 29 -9.90 38.66 -11.77
C GLU A 29 -9.39 38.01 -13.06
N ILE A 30 -8.16 37.50 -13.09
CA ILE A 30 -7.61 36.78 -14.24
C ILE A 30 -8.35 35.45 -14.44
N ALA A 31 -8.68 34.73 -13.37
CA ALA A 31 -9.47 33.50 -13.45
C ALA A 31 -10.89 33.78 -13.96
N VAL A 32 -11.56 34.80 -13.42
CA VAL A 32 -12.90 35.23 -13.85
C VAL A 32 -12.89 35.74 -15.30
N LYS A 33 -11.88 36.50 -15.73
CA LYS A 33 -11.74 36.93 -17.14
C LYS A 33 -11.44 35.78 -18.08
N LYS A 34 -10.69 34.76 -17.66
CA LYS A 34 -10.48 33.52 -18.44
C LYS A 34 -11.79 32.73 -18.60
N GLU A 35 -12.56 32.63 -17.52
CA GLU A 35 -13.90 32.03 -17.53
C GLU A 35 -14.87 32.82 -18.42
N GLN A 36 -14.90 34.15 -18.33
CA GLN A 36 -15.73 35.04 -19.16
C GLN A 36 -15.31 35.07 -20.64
N ARG A 37 -14.03 34.88 -20.95
CA ARG A 37 -13.48 34.78 -22.31
C ARG A 37 -13.84 33.44 -22.98
N GLY A 38 -14.43 32.50 -22.25
CA GLY A 38 -14.77 31.18 -22.78
C GLY A 38 -13.53 30.30 -22.98
N GLU A 39 -12.41 30.61 -22.32
CA GLU A 39 -11.28 29.68 -22.22
C GLU A 39 -11.70 28.57 -21.24
N VAL A 40 -12.52 27.64 -21.73
CA VAL A 40 -12.94 26.46 -20.97
C VAL A 40 -11.70 25.62 -20.74
N THR A 41 -11.19 25.59 -19.50
CA THR A 41 -10.25 24.56 -19.12
C THR A 41 -10.95 23.23 -19.40
N PRO A 42 -10.36 22.34 -20.23
CA PRO A 42 -11.01 21.08 -20.53
C PRO A 42 -11.34 20.40 -19.19
N PRO A 43 -12.58 19.93 -18.98
CA PRO A 43 -12.96 19.31 -17.72
C PRO A 43 -11.94 18.22 -17.40
N PRO A 44 -11.49 18.09 -16.14
CA PRO A 44 -10.54 17.06 -15.77
C PRO A 44 -11.10 15.71 -16.24
N ALA A 45 -10.28 14.97 -16.99
CA ALA A 45 -10.72 13.69 -17.55
C ALA A 45 -11.31 12.81 -16.43
N PRO A 46 -12.51 12.23 -16.62
CA PRO A 46 -13.14 11.37 -15.63
C PRO A 46 -12.20 10.25 -15.20
N ASP A 47 -12.08 9.99 -13.89
CA ASP A 47 -11.31 8.86 -13.41
C ASP A 47 -12.09 7.56 -13.64
N ILE A 48 -11.79 6.91 -14.77
CA ILE A 48 -12.42 5.64 -15.16
C ILE A 48 -12.09 4.48 -14.20
N SER A 49 -11.01 4.59 -13.43
CA SER A 49 -10.54 3.52 -12.55
C SER A 49 -11.21 3.57 -11.17
N LEU A 50 -11.61 4.75 -10.71
CA LEU A 50 -12.17 4.96 -9.39
C LEU A 50 -13.38 4.06 -9.05
N PRO A 51 -14.41 3.90 -9.92
CA PRO A 51 -15.56 3.07 -9.60
C PRO A 51 -15.20 1.59 -9.41
N GLU A 52 -14.28 1.07 -10.23
CA GLU A 52 -13.82 -0.33 -10.13
C GLU A 52 -13.00 -0.55 -8.85
N PHE A 53 -12.14 0.41 -8.50
CA PHE A 53 -11.41 0.35 -7.23
C PHE A 53 -12.35 0.40 -6.01
N GLN A 54 -13.35 1.28 -6.04
CA GLN A 54 -14.37 1.37 -4.99
C GLN A 54 -15.19 0.08 -4.86
N ALA A 55 -15.54 -0.56 -5.98
CA ALA A 55 -16.23 -1.85 -5.96
C ALA A 55 -15.38 -2.95 -5.29
N ALA A 56 -14.07 -3.00 -5.57
CA ALA A 56 -13.16 -3.91 -4.89
C ALA A 56 -13.06 -3.60 -3.39
N ALA A 57 -13.02 -2.32 -3.00
CA ALA A 57 -13.04 -1.92 -1.59
C ALA A 57 -14.35 -2.33 -0.89
N GLN A 58 -15.49 -2.28 -1.58
CA GLN A 58 -16.78 -2.74 -1.04
C GLN A 58 -16.79 -4.26 -0.80
N LEU A 59 -16.28 -5.06 -1.75
CA LEU A 59 -16.14 -6.50 -1.56
C LEU A 59 -15.33 -6.83 -0.30
N ARG A 60 -14.30 -6.04 -0.01
CA ARG A 60 -13.51 -6.21 1.21
C ARG A 60 -14.34 -5.95 2.47
N GLN A 61 -15.13 -4.88 2.48
CA GLN A 61 -16.03 -4.56 3.59
C GLN A 61 -17.06 -5.67 3.83
N ASP A 62 -17.51 -6.32 2.76
CA ASP A 62 -18.43 -7.46 2.81
C ASP A 62 -17.74 -8.77 3.28
N GLY A 63 -16.42 -8.76 3.55
CA GLY A 63 -15.65 -9.93 3.97
C GLY A 63 -15.28 -10.90 2.84
N LYS A 64 -15.54 -10.52 1.59
CA LYS A 64 -15.33 -11.32 0.38
C LYS A 64 -13.88 -11.23 -0.10
N LEU A 65 -12.95 -11.81 0.67
CA LEU A 65 -11.51 -11.64 0.45
C LEU A 65 -11.03 -12.22 -0.89
N THR A 66 -11.58 -13.36 -1.33
CA THR A 66 -11.21 -13.96 -2.63
C THR A 66 -11.63 -13.05 -3.78
N GLU A 67 -12.90 -12.62 -3.81
CA GLU A 67 -13.38 -11.74 -4.86
C GLU A 67 -12.68 -10.38 -4.85
N THR A 68 -12.36 -9.87 -3.65
CA THR A 68 -11.56 -8.65 -3.48
C THR A 68 -10.18 -8.82 -4.10
N ARG A 69 -9.47 -9.91 -3.78
CA ARG A 69 -8.13 -10.20 -4.30
C ARG A 69 -8.15 -10.27 -5.82
N ASP A 70 -9.10 -11.02 -6.38
CA ASP A 70 -9.22 -11.22 -7.83
C ASP A 70 -9.57 -9.91 -8.55
N ALA A 71 -10.48 -9.11 -7.98
CA ALA A 71 -10.82 -7.79 -8.50
C ALA A 71 -9.62 -6.84 -8.50
N LEU A 72 -8.81 -6.85 -7.44
CA LEU A 72 -7.61 -6.00 -7.35
C LEU A 72 -6.50 -6.46 -8.30
N ILE A 73 -6.33 -7.76 -8.49
CA ILE A 73 -5.40 -8.29 -9.51
C ILE A 73 -5.83 -7.82 -10.89
N ALA A 74 -7.12 -7.96 -11.23
CA ALA A 74 -7.66 -7.51 -12.50
C ALA A 74 -7.49 -5.99 -12.67
N PHE A 75 -7.75 -5.21 -11.61
CA PHE A 75 -7.56 -3.76 -11.60
C PHE A 75 -6.12 -3.35 -11.92
N VAL A 76 -5.14 -3.94 -11.23
CA VAL A 76 -3.71 -3.64 -11.42
C VAL A 76 -3.24 -4.00 -12.83
N GLN A 77 -3.78 -5.07 -13.42
CA GLN A 77 -3.47 -5.48 -14.81
C GLN A 77 -4.11 -4.54 -15.84
N LYS A 78 -5.36 -4.13 -15.59
CA LYS A 78 -6.14 -3.29 -16.51
C LYS A 78 -5.67 -1.84 -16.52
N TYR A 79 -5.22 -1.31 -15.37
CA TYR A 79 -4.82 0.09 -15.19
C TYR A 79 -3.35 0.23 -14.74
N PRO A 80 -2.36 -0.19 -15.56
CA PRO A 80 -0.94 -0.18 -15.18
C PRO A 80 -0.34 1.22 -14.98
N SER A 81 -1.07 2.27 -15.35
CA SER A 81 -0.71 3.68 -15.11
C SER A 81 -1.92 4.47 -14.61
N GLY A 82 -2.87 3.80 -13.96
CA GLY A 82 -4.03 4.43 -13.34
C GLY A 82 -3.65 5.24 -12.10
N LYS A 83 -4.45 6.24 -11.77
CA LYS A 83 -4.20 7.10 -10.59
C LYS A 83 -4.26 6.33 -9.28
N HIS A 84 -5.09 5.29 -9.22
CA HIS A 84 -5.30 4.47 -8.02
C HIS A 84 -4.47 3.17 -7.97
N LEU A 85 -3.44 3.07 -8.79
CA LEU A 85 -2.63 1.85 -8.90
C LEU A 85 -1.91 1.50 -7.59
N ASP A 86 -1.35 2.51 -6.93
CA ASP A 86 -0.57 2.29 -5.71
C ASP A 86 -1.49 1.95 -4.54
N GLU A 87 -2.64 2.61 -4.39
CA GLU A 87 -3.64 2.23 -3.38
C GLU A 87 -4.20 0.83 -3.63
N ALA A 88 -4.41 0.44 -4.90
CA ALA A 88 -4.84 -0.90 -5.24
C ALA A 88 -3.80 -1.98 -4.88
N ARG A 89 -2.51 -1.71 -5.11
CA ARG A 89 -1.42 -2.61 -4.70
C ARG A 89 -1.27 -2.73 -3.20
N ASP A 90 -1.42 -1.61 -2.48
CA ASP A 90 -1.38 -1.59 -1.02
C ASP A 90 -2.56 -2.41 -0.46
N LEU A 91 -3.78 -2.17 -0.95
CA LEU A 91 -4.98 -2.91 -0.57
C LEU A 91 -4.86 -4.41 -0.89
N LEU A 92 -4.33 -4.75 -2.07
CA LEU A 92 -4.08 -6.13 -2.48
C LEU A 92 -3.09 -6.81 -1.52
N GLY A 93 -2.04 -6.10 -1.12
CA GLY A 93 -1.07 -6.59 -0.15
C GLY A 93 -1.65 -6.84 1.24
N GLU A 94 -2.59 -6.02 1.67
CA GLU A 94 -3.32 -6.25 2.91
C GLU A 94 -4.24 -7.49 2.82
N VAL A 95 -5.01 -7.61 1.74
CA VAL A 95 -5.89 -8.77 1.52
C VAL A 95 -5.09 -10.08 1.44
N ASN A 96 -3.93 -10.07 0.77
CA ASN A 96 -3.03 -11.22 0.71
C ASN A 96 -2.53 -11.64 2.10
N ILE A 97 -2.23 -10.67 2.99
CA ILE A 97 -1.84 -10.94 4.37
C ILE A 97 -3.03 -11.50 5.18
N ASP A 98 -4.21 -10.90 5.04
CA ASP A 98 -5.43 -11.34 5.74
C ASP A 98 -5.75 -12.79 5.37
N ILE A 99 -5.66 -13.13 4.08
CA ILE A 99 -5.83 -14.51 3.61
C ILE A 99 -4.73 -15.40 4.18
N LEU A 100 -3.45 -15.04 4.06
CA LEU A 100 -2.34 -15.88 4.50
C LEU A 100 -2.38 -16.20 6.01
N LEU A 101 -2.63 -15.19 6.85
CA LEU A 101 -2.52 -15.29 8.31
C LEU A 101 -3.82 -15.69 9.01
N SER A 102 -4.89 -15.99 8.26
CA SER A 102 -6.17 -16.45 8.82
C SER A 102 -6.55 -17.85 8.37
N ARG A 103 -7.62 -18.40 8.95
CA ARG A 103 -8.23 -19.67 8.50
C ARG A 103 -9.07 -19.53 7.22
N TYR A 104 -8.89 -18.44 6.47
CA TYR A 104 -9.59 -18.23 5.21
C TYR A 104 -9.07 -19.21 4.15
N PRO A 105 -9.95 -19.98 3.49
CA PRO A 105 -9.57 -20.95 2.48
C PRO A 105 -9.01 -20.23 1.24
N SER A 106 -7.94 -20.76 0.67
CA SER A 106 -7.35 -20.20 -0.55
C SER A 106 -6.60 -21.30 -1.31
N PRO A 107 -6.41 -21.13 -2.63
CA PRO A 107 -5.69 -22.11 -3.46
C PRO A 107 -4.25 -22.36 -2.98
N GLU A 108 -3.66 -21.41 -2.27
CA GLU A 108 -2.29 -21.50 -1.76
C GLU A 108 -2.19 -22.24 -0.41
N LYS A 109 -3.32 -22.76 0.10
CA LYS A 109 -3.42 -23.52 1.35
C LYS A 109 -3.88 -24.95 1.08
N ILE A 110 -3.28 -25.87 1.82
CA ILE A 110 -3.69 -27.26 1.88
C ILE A 110 -4.35 -27.56 3.23
N GLU A 111 -5.34 -28.43 3.23
CA GLU A 111 -5.93 -28.96 4.44
C GLU A 111 -5.12 -30.18 4.92
N TYR A 112 -4.80 -30.20 6.22
CA TYR A 112 -4.02 -31.24 6.86
C TYR A 112 -4.73 -31.73 8.11
N VAL A 113 -4.95 -33.04 8.19
CA VAL A 113 -5.50 -33.71 9.38
C VAL A 113 -4.36 -34.24 10.22
N VAL A 114 -4.27 -33.79 11.47
CA VAL A 114 -3.22 -34.18 12.43
C VAL A 114 -3.30 -35.67 12.73
N LYS A 115 -2.15 -36.36 12.63
CA LYS A 115 -2.03 -37.81 12.85
C LYS A 115 -1.34 -38.12 14.19
N PRO A 116 -1.49 -39.35 14.72
CA PRO A 116 -0.75 -39.77 15.91
C PRO A 116 0.77 -39.57 15.75
N GLY A 117 1.38 -38.91 16.73
CA GLY A 117 2.82 -38.62 16.74
C GLY A 117 3.25 -37.43 15.87
N ASP A 118 2.30 -36.64 15.36
CA ASP A 118 2.62 -35.35 14.74
C ASP A 118 2.92 -34.27 15.78
N VAL A 119 3.89 -33.43 15.44
CA VAL A 119 4.23 -32.19 16.15
C VAL A 119 4.45 -31.10 15.12
N LEU A 120 4.21 -29.82 15.48
CA LEU A 120 4.32 -28.70 14.52
C LEU A 120 5.67 -28.67 13.80
N ALA A 121 6.77 -28.95 14.49
CA ALA A 121 8.11 -29.00 13.90
C ALA A 121 8.25 -30.08 12.80
N LYS A 122 7.57 -31.23 12.95
CA LYS A 122 7.59 -32.32 11.96
C LYS A 122 6.69 -31.99 10.77
N ILE A 123 5.49 -31.47 11.03
CA ILE A 123 4.54 -31.04 9.99
C ILE A 123 5.17 -29.92 9.15
N SER A 124 5.69 -28.87 9.80
CA SER A 124 6.28 -27.71 9.13
C SER A 124 7.45 -28.09 8.22
N ARG A 125 8.38 -28.93 8.67
CA ARG A 125 9.47 -29.43 7.83
C ARG A 125 8.97 -30.22 6.62
N LYS A 126 7.99 -31.11 6.83
CA LYS A 126 7.42 -31.93 5.75
C LYS A 126 6.73 -31.08 4.68
N LEU A 127 6.06 -30.02 5.10
CA LEU A 127 5.27 -29.14 4.25
C LEU A 127 5.99 -27.84 3.90
N LYS A 128 7.31 -27.77 4.16
CA LYS A 128 8.18 -26.63 3.85
C LYS A 128 7.64 -25.28 4.35
N THR A 129 7.10 -25.26 5.56
CA THR A 129 6.58 -24.05 6.21
C THR A 129 7.26 -23.87 7.57
N THR A 130 6.75 -22.96 8.41
CA THR A 130 7.25 -22.76 9.77
C THR A 130 6.18 -23.10 10.81
N PRO A 131 6.56 -23.61 12.01
CA PRO A 131 5.62 -23.80 13.12
C PRO A 131 4.81 -22.54 13.42
N GLU A 132 5.46 -21.38 13.43
CA GLU A 132 4.86 -20.09 13.75
C GLU A 132 3.79 -19.69 12.73
N LEU A 133 4.04 -19.94 11.43
CA LEU A 133 3.07 -19.67 10.38
C LEU A 133 1.85 -20.59 10.50
N ILE A 134 2.05 -21.89 10.76
CA ILE A 134 0.94 -22.82 11.03
C ILE A 134 0.12 -22.32 12.22
N MET A 135 0.78 -21.92 13.32
CA MET A 135 0.09 -21.45 14.51
C MET A 135 -0.74 -20.19 14.23
N ARG A 136 -0.12 -19.16 13.64
CA ARG A 136 -0.80 -17.90 13.33
C ARG A 136 -2.02 -18.12 12.43
N MET A 137 -1.84 -18.83 11.33
CA MET A 137 -2.88 -19.11 10.35
C MET A 137 -4.05 -19.92 10.93
N ASN A 138 -3.79 -20.81 11.89
CA ASN A 138 -4.82 -21.68 12.49
C ASN A 138 -5.35 -21.17 13.83
N ASN A 139 -4.94 -19.98 14.27
CA ASN A 139 -5.27 -19.40 15.58
C ASN A 139 -4.85 -20.28 16.76
N LEU A 140 -3.72 -20.99 16.64
CA LEU A 140 -3.19 -21.80 17.72
C LEU A 140 -2.44 -20.91 18.72
N SER A 141 -2.77 -21.04 20.01
CA SER A 141 -2.10 -20.33 21.11
C SER A 141 -0.80 -21.00 21.56
N GLY A 142 -0.54 -22.23 21.11
CA GLY A 142 0.63 -23.01 21.48
C GLY A 142 0.93 -24.14 20.49
N THR A 143 1.84 -25.03 20.89
CA THR A 143 2.37 -26.09 20.02
C THR A 143 1.66 -27.43 20.17
N MET A 144 0.69 -27.53 21.08
CA MET A 144 -0.07 -28.76 21.33
C MET A 144 -1.07 -28.98 20.18
N LEU A 145 -1.07 -30.17 19.61
CA LEU A 145 -1.97 -30.57 18.53
C LEU A 145 -2.84 -31.73 18.99
N HIS A 146 -4.09 -31.75 18.54
CA HIS A 146 -5.01 -32.85 18.80
C HIS A 146 -5.09 -33.76 17.59
N ILE A 147 -5.09 -35.08 17.81
CA ILE A 147 -5.25 -36.05 16.72
C ILE A 147 -6.62 -35.83 16.07
N GLY A 148 -6.66 -35.79 14.74
CA GLY A 148 -7.86 -35.47 13.97
C GLY A 148 -8.12 -33.97 13.79
N GLU A 149 -7.30 -33.09 14.37
CA GLU A 149 -7.43 -31.65 14.17
C GLU A 149 -7.16 -31.25 12.72
N HIS A 150 -8.02 -30.39 12.17
CA HIS A 150 -7.90 -29.85 10.82
C HIS A 150 -7.10 -28.56 10.84
N LEU A 151 -5.97 -28.56 10.14
CA LEU A 151 -5.08 -27.42 9.97
C LEU A 151 -5.06 -26.98 8.51
N LEU A 152 -5.12 -25.67 8.28
CA LEU A 152 -4.74 -25.08 7.01
C LEU A 152 -3.24 -24.81 7.01
N ILE A 153 -2.55 -25.19 5.94
CA ILE A 153 -1.11 -25.06 5.83
C ILE A 153 -0.76 -24.42 4.50
N SER A 154 0.15 -23.44 4.51
CA SER A 154 0.63 -22.75 3.32
C SER A 154 2.15 -22.89 3.22
N HIS A 155 2.64 -22.95 1.99
CA HIS A 155 4.05 -22.97 1.65
C HIS A 155 4.39 -21.72 0.81
N PRO A 156 4.56 -20.56 1.45
CA PRO A 156 5.01 -19.37 0.75
C PRO A 156 6.48 -19.52 0.34
N ASP A 157 6.81 -19.03 -0.85
CA ASP A 157 8.19 -18.87 -1.34
C ASP A 157 8.44 -17.39 -1.57
N PHE A 158 8.85 -16.72 -0.49
CA PHE A 158 8.98 -15.28 -0.49
C PHE A 158 10.33 -14.84 -1.07
N SER A 159 10.27 -13.86 -1.98
CA SER A 159 11.43 -13.13 -2.46
C SER A 159 11.19 -11.63 -2.35
N ILE A 160 12.26 -10.86 -2.17
CA ILE A 160 12.18 -9.42 -1.94
C ILE A 160 12.89 -8.69 -3.08
N VAL A 161 12.22 -7.66 -3.61
CA VAL A 161 12.75 -6.75 -4.63
C VAL A 161 12.79 -5.35 -4.05
N ILE A 162 13.97 -4.73 -4.04
CA ILE A 162 14.18 -3.36 -3.54
C ILE A 162 14.24 -2.41 -4.74
N GLN A 163 13.25 -1.53 -4.85
CA GLN A 163 13.17 -0.52 -5.89
C GLN A 163 13.62 0.84 -5.36
N ARG A 164 14.89 1.16 -5.55
CA ARG A 164 15.51 2.38 -5.01
C ARG A 164 14.97 3.68 -5.61
N LYS A 165 14.52 3.68 -6.88
CA LYS A 165 14.01 4.90 -7.53
C LYS A 165 12.64 5.32 -6.99
N THR A 166 11.82 4.35 -6.61
CA THR A 166 10.46 4.53 -6.12
C THR A 166 10.36 4.41 -4.60
N ASN A 167 11.48 4.12 -3.91
CA ASN A 167 11.53 3.84 -2.48
C ASN A 167 10.53 2.74 -2.06
N LEU A 168 10.44 1.67 -2.84
CA LEU A 168 9.56 0.53 -2.55
C LEU A 168 10.36 -0.72 -2.22
N VAL A 169 9.89 -1.48 -1.23
CA VAL A 169 10.25 -2.88 -1.03
C VAL A 169 9.05 -3.71 -1.44
N VAL A 170 9.20 -4.52 -2.48
CA VAL A 170 8.16 -5.41 -2.98
C VAL A 170 8.46 -6.82 -2.53
N LEU A 171 7.52 -7.40 -1.79
CA LEU A 171 7.48 -8.80 -1.41
C LEU A 171 6.73 -9.57 -2.50
N LEU A 172 7.38 -10.59 -3.04
CA LEU A 172 6.83 -11.52 -4.02
C LEU A 172 6.62 -12.89 -3.37
N ASN A 173 5.59 -13.62 -3.77
CA ASN A 173 5.36 -15.01 -3.37
C ASN A 173 5.28 -15.87 -4.65
N HIS A 174 6.16 -16.87 -4.78
CA HIS A 174 6.30 -17.65 -6.03
C HIS A 174 6.48 -16.77 -7.28
N GLY A 175 7.21 -15.65 -7.13
CA GLY A 175 7.45 -14.66 -8.19
C GLY A 175 6.28 -13.70 -8.48
N ALA A 176 5.09 -13.93 -7.93
CA ALA A 176 3.94 -13.03 -8.07
C ALA A 176 3.94 -11.93 -7.00
N PHE A 177 3.36 -10.76 -7.30
CA PHE A 177 3.19 -9.68 -6.32
C PHE A 177 2.43 -10.17 -5.09
N PHE A 178 3.00 -9.98 -3.90
CA PHE A 178 2.36 -10.32 -2.65
C PHE A 178 2.03 -9.09 -1.81
N LYS A 179 3.00 -8.21 -1.55
CA LYS A 179 2.80 -6.96 -0.80
C LYS A 179 3.89 -5.95 -1.14
N GLN A 180 3.64 -4.65 -0.96
CA GLN A 180 4.68 -3.63 -1.01
C GLN A 180 4.76 -2.82 0.28
N TYR A 181 5.92 -2.20 0.49
CA TYR A 181 6.21 -1.32 1.61
C TYR A 181 6.88 -0.05 1.10
N HIS A 182 6.39 1.09 1.56
CA HIS A 182 6.96 2.41 1.30
C HIS A 182 8.14 2.66 2.25
N VAL A 183 9.34 2.75 1.69
CA VAL A 183 10.57 2.98 2.44
C VAL A 183 10.73 4.47 2.70
N ARG A 184 11.02 4.81 3.96
CA ARG A 184 11.45 6.16 4.32
C ARG A 184 12.95 6.16 4.59
N GLU A 185 13.66 7.12 4.00
CA GLU A 185 15.07 7.32 4.25
C GLU A 185 15.27 8.32 5.40
N ALA A 186 16.23 8.04 6.29
CA ALA A 186 16.66 8.96 7.33
C ALA A 186 18.17 9.17 7.21
N LYS A 187 18.60 10.44 7.17
CA LYS A 187 20.04 10.78 7.23
C LYS A 187 20.52 10.60 8.67
N LEU A 188 21.45 9.66 8.87
CA LEU A 188 22.12 9.51 10.16
C LEU A 188 23.09 10.68 10.38
N GLN A 189 23.15 11.19 11.61
CA GLN A 189 24.17 12.18 11.96
C GLN A 189 25.57 11.52 11.89
N PRO A 190 26.59 12.23 11.40
CA PRO A 190 27.96 11.72 11.42
C PRO A 190 28.36 11.41 12.86
N LYS A 191 28.95 10.23 13.06
CA LYS A 191 29.43 9.75 14.36
C LYS A 191 30.40 10.79 14.93
N GLN A 192 30.05 11.40 16.07
CA GLN A 192 30.97 12.31 16.78
C GLN A 192 32.23 11.50 17.17
N PRO A 193 33.44 11.97 16.80
CA PRO A 193 34.66 11.31 17.25
C PRO A 193 34.75 11.40 18.78
N ALA A 194 35.15 10.29 19.39
CA ALA A 194 35.34 10.15 20.84
C ALA A 194 36.58 10.90 21.32
#